data_AF-A0A975PKB6-F1
#
_entry.id   AF-A0A975PKB6-F1
#
_cell.length_a   1.000
_cell.length_b   1.000
_cell.length_c   1.000
_cell.angle_alpha   90.00
_cell.angle_beta   90.00
_cell.angle_gamma   90.00
#
_symmetry.space_group_name_H-M   'P 1'
#
loop_
_entity.id
_entity.type
_entity.pdbx_description
1 polymer ?
#
loop_
_entity_poly.entity_id
_entity_poly.type
_entity_poly.pdbx_seq_one_letter_code
_entity_poly.pdbx_strand_id
1 'polypeptide(L)' 'MQTDNKKIIGANIKKARKSKSMTQLEVAEKINISRNYLSDLENGRYAPSSEKLLLLAKCLELDVNKILKQIEM' A
#
# COMPACT_ATOMS: atom_id res chain seq x y z
N MET A 1 10.81 -10.61 -18.36
CA MET A 1 9.99 -10.82 -17.14
C MET A 1 9.06 -9.65 -17.00
N GLN A 2 7.73 -9.83 -17.09
CA GLN A 2 6.80 -8.74 -16.81
C GLN A 2 6.87 -8.41 -15.33
N THR A 3 7.29 -7.19 -14.99
CA THR A 3 7.32 -6.71 -13.62
C THR A 3 5.87 -6.63 -13.11
N ASP A 4 5.54 -7.41 -12.09
CA ASP A 4 4.18 -7.42 -11.55
C ASP A 4 3.93 -6.11 -10.79
N ASN A 5 3.27 -5.15 -11.45
CA ASN A 5 2.97 -3.82 -10.89
C ASN A 5 2.29 -3.90 -9.51
N LYS A 6 1.54 -4.97 -9.24
CA LYS A 6 0.89 -5.19 -7.94
C LYS A 6 1.91 -5.41 -6.82
N LYS A 7 3.00 -6.11 -7.11
CA LYS A 7 4.10 -6.33 -6.15
C LYS A 7 4.86 -5.05 -5.84
N ILE A 8 5.09 -4.19 -6.84
CA ILE A 8 5.73 -2.88 -6.63
C ILE A 8 4.85 -2.02 -5.72
N ILE A 9 3.57 -1.87 -6.08
CA ILE A 9 2.60 -1.08 -5.31
C ILE A 9 2.49 -1.62 -3.87
N GLY A 10 2.35 -2.94 -3.72
CA GLY A 10 2.30 -3.60 -2.42
C GLY A 10 3.54 -3.36 -1.56
N ALA A 11 4.73 -3.47 -2.15
CA ALA A 11 6.00 -3.20 -1.47
C ALA A 11 6.10 -1.74 -1.03
N ASN A 12 5.66 -0.79 -1.85
CA ASN A 12 5.66 0.63 -1.51
C ASN A 12 4.69 0.94 -0.35
N ILE A 13 3.48 0.38 -0.36
CA ILE A 13 2.52 0.48 0.75
C ILE A 13 3.13 -0.07 2.05
N LYS A 14 3.78 -1.23 1.97
CA LYS A 14 4.42 -1.87 3.13
C LYS A 14 5.58 -1.03 3.68
N LYS A 15 6.42 -0.49 2.79
CA LYS A 15 7.56 0.37 3.16
C LYS A 15 7.07 1.65 3.84
N ALA A 16 6.08 2.29 3.25
CA ALA A 16 5.40 3.47 3.79
C ALA A 16 4.84 3.23 5.19
N ARG A 17 4.04 2.18 5.36
CA ARG A 17 3.47 1.80 6.64
C ARG A 17 4.56 1.58 7.71
N LYS A 18 5.61 0.85 7.36
CA LYS A 18 6.75 0.61 8.26
C LYS A 18 7.51 1.89 8.62
N SER A 19 7.69 2.82 7.69
CA SER A 19 8.35 4.11 7.98
C SER A 19 7.55 4.98 8.95
N LYS A 20 6.24 4.73 9.07
CA LYS A 20 5.36 5.36 10.06
C LYS A 20 5.17 4.52 11.34
N SER A 21 5.90 3.42 11.49
CA SER A 21 5.79 2.50 12.63
C SER A 21 4.38 1.95 12.87
N MET A 22 3.55 1.87 11.82
CA MET A 22 2.18 1.38 11.92
C MET A 22 2.11 -0.13 11.65
N THR A 23 1.22 -0.81 12.33
CA THR A 23 0.81 -2.19 12.06
C THR A 23 -0.18 -2.26 10.91
N GLN A 24 -0.35 -3.45 10.33
CA GLN A 24 -1.37 -3.65 9.30
C GLN A 24 -2.79 -3.44 9.85
N LEU A 25 -3.02 -3.74 11.12
CA LEU A 25 -4.33 -3.57 11.75
C LEU A 25 -4.68 -2.07 11.86
N GLU A 26 -3.75 -1.25 12.35
CA GLU A 26 -3.98 0.20 12.52
C GLU A 26 -4.28 0.91 11.20
N VAL A 27 -3.56 0.58 10.12
CA VAL A 27 -3.87 1.14 8.79
C VAL A 27 -5.22 0.65 8.29
N ALA A 28 -5.52 -0.63 8.47
CA ALA A 28 -6.76 -1.23 8.00
C ALA A 28 -7.99 -0.62 8.68
N GLU A 29 -7.91 -0.39 10.00
CA GLU A 29 -8.94 0.29 10.78
C GLU A 29 -9.13 1.76 10.33
N LYS A 30 -8.03 2.49 10.12
CA LYS A 30 -8.08 3.90 9.67
C LYS A 30 -8.75 4.12 8.32
N ILE A 31 -8.71 3.13 7.43
CA ILE A 31 -9.32 3.23 6.08
C ILE A 31 -10.48 2.26 5.86
N ASN A 32 -11.01 1.68 6.94
CA ASN A 32 -12.17 0.79 6.94
C ASN A 32 -12.05 -0.39 5.95
N ILE A 33 -10.94 -1.13 6.03
CA ILE A 33 -10.73 -2.40 5.31
C ILE A 33 -10.35 -3.51 6.29
N SER A 34 -10.37 -4.76 5.84
CA SER A 34 -9.84 -5.85 6.66
C SER A 34 -8.31 -5.85 6.68
N ARG A 35 -7.71 -6.24 7.82
CA ARG A 35 -6.26 -6.45 7.94
C ARG A 35 -5.74 -7.47 6.93
N ASN A 36 -6.53 -8.49 6.61
CA ASN A 36 -6.19 -9.49 5.60
C ASN A 36 -6.12 -8.88 4.20
N TYR A 37 -7.08 -8.03 3.84
CA TYR A 37 -7.05 -7.32 2.56
C TYR A 37 -5.82 -6.42 2.45
N LEU A 38 -5.45 -5.68 3.51
CA LEU A 38 -4.19 -4.92 3.51
C LEU A 38 -2.97 -5.82 3.34
N SER A 39 -2.95 -6.98 3.99
CA SER A 39 -1.88 -7.97 3.81
C SER A 39 -1.81 -8.48 2.36
N ASP A 40 -2.97 -8.73 1.72
CA ASP A 40 -3.02 -9.13 0.32
C ASP A 40 -2.45 -8.06 -0.61
N LEU A 41 -2.78 -6.78 -0.35
CA LEU A 41 -2.22 -5.65 -1.08
C LEU A 41 -0.70 -5.58 -0.91
N GLU A 42 -0.19 -5.63 0.32
CA GLU A 42 1.24 -5.54 0.62
C GLU A 42 2.08 -6.68 0.03
N ASN A 43 1.46 -7.83 -0.24
CA ASN A 43 2.10 -8.98 -0.86
C ASN A 43 1.84 -9.06 -2.38
N GLY A 44 1.15 -8.06 -2.95
CA GLY A 44 0.85 -8.00 -4.39
C GLY A 44 -0.17 -9.03 -4.89
N ARG A 45 -0.95 -9.65 -3.99
CA ARG A 45 -2.02 -10.59 -4.37
C ARG A 45 -3.19 -9.85 -5.05
N TYR A 46 -3.47 -8.63 -4.60
CA TYR A 46 -4.45 -7.72 -5.20
C TYR A 46 -3.86 -6.34 -5.45
N ALA A 47 -4.43 -5.62 -6.41
CA ALA A 47 -4.23 -4.19 -6.55
C ALA A 47 -5.33 -3.44 -5.79
N PRO A 48 -5.03 -2.31 -5.13
CA PRO A 48 -6.09 -1.47 -4.58
C PRO A 48 -6.88 -0.81 -5.72
N SER A 49 -8.18 -0.56 -5.49
CA SER A 49 -8.93 0.37 -6.35
C SER A 49 -8.35 1.78 -6.23
N SER A 50 -8.67 2.66 -7.19
CA SER A 50 -8.25 4.06 -7.16
C SER A 50 -8.66 4.76 -5.86
N GLU A 51 -9.89 4.53 -5.41
CA GLU A 51 -10.41 5.03 -4.13
C GLU A 51 -9.57 4.57 -2.94
N LYS A 52 -9.30 3.26 -2.83
CA LYS A 52 -8.50 2.71 -1.72
C LYS A 52 -7.05 3.16 -1.79
N LEU A 53 -6.51 3.37 -2.98
CA LEU A 53 -5.18 3.92 -3.19
C LEU A 53 -5.09 5.36 -2.65
N LEU A 54 -6.10 6.20 -2.91
CA LEU A 54 -6.20 7.55 -2.35
C LEU A 54 -6.31 7.54 -0.82
N LEU A 55 -7.09 6.62 -0.26
CA LEU A 55 -7.21 6.47 1.20
C LEU A 55 -5.89 6.03 1.83
N LEU A 56 -5.20 5.06 1.22
CA LEU A 56 -3.87 4.62 1.65
C LEU A 56 -2.85 5.76 1.59
N ALA A 57 -2.83 6.52 0.49
CA ALA A 57 -1.97 7.68 0.32
C ALA A 57 -2.19 8.72 1.42
N LYS A 58 -3.45 9.05 1.74
CA LYS A 58 -3.80 9.95 2.84
C LYS A 58 -3.38 9.38 4.20
N CYS A 59 -3.72 8.13 4.49
CA CYS A 59 -3.40 7.47 5.77
C CYS A 59 -1.88 7.34 5.99
N LEU A 60 -1.12 7.13 4.92
CA LEU A 60 0.33 6.95 4.94
C LEU A 60 1.08 8.25 4.62
N GLU A 61 0.38 9.39 4.54
CA GLU A 61 0.92 10.72 4.20
C GLU A 61 1.94 10.67 3.05
N LEU A 62 1.54 10.00 1.98
CA LEU A 62 2.36 9.78 0.80
C LEU A 62 1.65 10.28 -0.45
N ASP A 63 2.44 10.83 -1.36
CA ASP A 63 1.97 11.10 -2.70
C ASP A 63 1.63 9.78 -3.40
N VAL A 64 0.48 9.71 -4.06
CA VAL A 64 0.03 8.53 -4.82
C VAL A 64 1.09 8.10 -5.85
N ASN A 65 1.79 9.05 -6.46
CA ASN A 65 2.89 8.77 -7.39
C ASN A 65 4.05 8.03 -6.72
N LYS A 66 4.32 8.27 -5.43
CA LYS A 66 5.34 7.51 -4.68
C LYS A 66 4.90 6.06 -4.43
N ILE A 67 3.60 5.80 -4.37
CA ILE A 67 3.05 4.44 -4.28
C ILE A 67 3.14 3.72 -5.63
N LEU A 68 2.90 4.45 -6.73
CA LEU A 68 2.84 3.89 -8.09
C LEU A 68 4.22 3.72 -8.75
N LYS A 69 5.21 4.55 -8.41
CA LYS A 69 6.54 4.49 -9.01
C LYS A 69 7.35 3.32 -8.44
N GLN A 70 8.21 2.72 -9.27
CA GLN A 70 9.39 2.04 -8.74
C GLN A 70 10.23 3.09 -8.02
N ILE A 71 10.45 2.91 -6.73
CA ILE A 71 11.54 3.62 -6.06
C ILE A 71 12.80 2.93 -6.57
N GLU A 72 13.40 3.49 -7.62
CA GLU A 72 14.79 3.21 -7.96
C GLU A 72 15.62 3.58 -6.73
N MET A 73 16.44 2.63 -6.27
CA MET A 73 17.36 2.82 -5.15
C MET A 73 18.50 3.75 -5.53
#